data_AF-A0AAU8CYE0-F1
#
_entry.id   AF-A0AAU8CYE0-F1
#
_cell.length_a   1.000
_cell.length_b   1.000
_cell.length_c   1.000
_cell.angle_alpha   90.00
_cell.angle_beta   90.00
_cell.angle_gamma   90.00
#
_symmetry.space_group_name_H-M   'P 1'
#
loop_
_entity.id
_entity.type
_entity.pdbx_description
1 polymer ?
#
loop_
_entity_poly.entity_id
_entity_poly.type
_entity_poly.pdbx_seq_one_letter_code
_entity_poly.pdbx_strand_id
1 'polypeptide(L)'
;MARTLSVVGAPSSAGAYAPGQEKAPSTFRRHGLISALRRSGLTVLDRGDVPGFRWRPDPSNPKAMNVQAVRDVAKTLAEVVSTALHEEHNLLILGGDCTVELGVVAGTLSRSASVGLIYVDVDLDLNPPAASDGALDWTGVAHLLDLPGVADELAGLAVRRPMLGAPDVLSSLPPMSRAARQILLEPAIWQ
;
A
#
# COMPACT_ATOMS: atom_id res chain seq x y z
N MET A 1 -4.08 15.84 23.78
CA MET A 1 -4.85 16.57 22.75
C MET A 1 -5.38 15.56 21.74
N ALA A 2 -6.56 15.77 21.16
CA ALA A 2 -7.07 14.91 20.11
C ALA A 2 -6.23 15.12 18.83
N ARG A 3 -5.62 14.05 18.30
CA ARG A 3 -4.85 14.14 17.04
C ARG A 3 -5.80 14.37 15.86
N THR A 4 -5.41 15.28 14.97
CA THR A 4 -6.08 15.49 13.69
C THR A 4 -5.99 14.22 12.83
N LEU A 5 -7.09 13.84 12.18
CA LEU A 5 -7.10 12.82 11.15
C LEU A 5 -6.90 13.47 9.78
N SER A 6 -5.74 13.23 9.16
CA SER A 6 -5.47 13.56 7.76
C SER A 6 -6.06 12.49 6.85
N VAL A 7 -7.00 12.87 6.00
CA VAL A 7 -7.54 12.00 4.94
C VAL A 7 -6.85 12.35 3.63
N VAL A 8 -6.28 11.36 2.96
CA VAL A 8 -5.56 11.51 1.69
C VAL A 8 -6.13 10.48 0.72
N GLY A 9 -6.41 10.87 -0.52
CA GLY A 9 -6.73 9.90 -1.57
C GLY A 9 -5.50 9.55 -2.40
N ALA A 10 -5.39 8.28 -2.78
CA ALA A 10 -4.43 7.77 -3.75
C ALA A 10 -5.21 7.07 -4.87
N PRO A 11 -5.76 7.82 -5.84
CA PRO A 11 -6.63 7.29 -6.89
C PRO A 11 -5.82 6.54 -7.96
N SER A 12 -5.31 5.36 -7.61
CA SER A 12 -4.54 4.49 -8.50
C SER A 12 -5.28 3.19 -8.81
N SER A 13 -5.25 2.80 -10.08
CA SER A 13 -5.43 1.42 -10.52
C SER A 13 -4.20 0.90 -11.25
N ALA A 14 -3.05 1.55 -11.12
CA ALA A 14 -1.83 1.19 -11.86
C ALA A 14 -1.44 -0.28 -11.63
N GLY A 15 -1.54 -0.76 -10.39
CA GLY A 15 -1.24 -2.14 -10.04
C GLY A 15 -2.40 -3.10 -10.23
N ALA A 16 -3.60 -2.61 -10.57
CA ALA A 16 -4.78 -3.46 -10.69
C ALA A 16 -4.78 -4.29 -11.98
N TYR A 17 -5.70 -5.26 -12.05
CA TYR A 17 -5.99 -6.00 -13.29
C TYR A 17 -6.61 -5.12 -14.40
N ALA A 18 -7.34 -4.06 -14.02
CA ALA A 18 -8.09 -3.22 -14.95
C ALA A 18 -8.43 -1.85 -14.31
N PRO A 19 -8.89 -0.86 -15.11
CA PRO A 19 -9.34 0.41 -14.58
C PRO A 19 -10.63 0.26 -13.75
N GLY A 20 -10.78 1.09 -12.72
CA GLY A 20 -12.00 1.22 -11.93
C GLY A 20 -11.72 1.63 -10.49
N GLN A 21 -10.72 0.98 -9.87
CA GLN A 21 -10.37 1.19 -8.46
C GLN A 21 -9.89 2.63 -8.17
N GLU A 22 -9.31 3.34 -9.16
CA GLU A 22 -8.91 4.75 -9.03
C GLU A 22 -10.07 5.69 -8.67
N LYS A 23 -11.32 5.25 -8.87
CA LYS A 23 -12.52 6.04 -8.56
C LYS A 23 -12.89 6.00 -7.08
N ALA A 24 -12.34 5.07 -6.29
CA ALA A 24 -12.73 4.85 -4.90
C ALA A 24 -12.60 6.11 -4.03
N PRO A 25 -11.49 6.88 -4.05
CA PRO A 25 -11.35 8.05 -3.17
C PRO A 25 -12.43 9.10 -3.41
N SER A 26 -12.70 9.41 -4.68
CA SER A 26 -13.77 10.33 -5.06
C SER A 26 -15.15 9.83 -4.64
N THR A 27 -15.38 8.52 -4.70
CA THR A 27 -16.66 7.88 -4.37
C THR A 27 -16.94 7.96 -2.88
N PHE A 28 -15.98 7.59 -2.03
CA PHE A 28 -16.12 7.75 -0.58
C PHE A 28 -16.40 9.19 -0.16
N ARG A 29 -15.72 10.17 -0.79
CA ARG A 29 -15.99 11.60 -0.54
C ARG A 29 -17.40 12.00 -0.94
N ARG A 30 -17.85 11.64 -2.16
CA ARG A 30 -19.21 11.94 -2.63
C ARG A 30 -20.29 11.34 -1.74
N HIS A 31 -20.04 10.17 -1.15
CA HIS A 31 -20.96 9.51 -0.22
C HIS A 31 -20.82 9.99 1.24
N GLY A 32 -20.07 11.07 1.47
CA GLY A 32 -20.09 11.80 2.74
C GLY A 32 -19.18 11.23 3.82
N LEU A 33 -18.16 10.44 3.47
CA LEU A 33 -17.20 9.90 4.44
C LEU A 33 -16.59 11.00 5.33
N ILE A 34 -16.12 12.10 4.73
CA ILE A 34 -15.51 13.21 5.47
C ILE A 34 -16.49 13.81 6.48
N SER A 35 -17.73 14.03 6.05
CA SER A 35 -18.79 14.56 6.91
C SER A 35 -19.16 13.58 8.03
N ALA A 36 -19.15 12.27 7.76
CA ALA A 36 -19.40 11.23 8.76
C ALA A 36 -18.30 11.19 9.83
N LEU A 37 -17.02 11.24 9.43
CA LEU A 37 -15.88 11.29 10.34
C LEU A 37 -15.91 12.55 11.22
N ARG A 38 -16.29 13.72 10.66
CA ARG A 38 -16.46 14.94 11.45
C ARG A 38 -17.61 14.83 12.45
N ARG A 39 -18.75 14.24 12.05
CA ARG A 39 -19.89 14.00 12.94
C ARG A 39 -19.58 13.03 14.08
N SER A 40 -18.59 12.15 13.94
CA SER A 40 -18.14 11.28 15.02
C SER A 40 -17.19 11.98 16.01
N GLY A 41 -17.01 13.30 15.89
CA GLY A 41 -16.19 14.09 16.82
C GLY A 41 -14.70 14.17 16.46
N LEU A 42 -14.30 13.68 15.28
CA LEU A 42 -12.91 13.78 14.82
C LEU A 42 -12.62 15.15 14.20
N THR A 43 -11.45 15.72 14.49
CA THR A 43 -10.89 16.83 13.71
C THR A 43 -10.32 16.26 12.41
N VAL A 44 -10.98 16.54 11.27
CA VAL A 44 -10.60 15.96 9.97
C VAL A 44 -10.05 17.03 9.02
N LEU A 45 -8.80 16.82 8.59
CA LEU A 45 -8.14 17.53 7.50
C LEU A 45 -8.21 16.68 6.24
N ASP A 46 -8.99 17.09 5.24
CA ASP A 46 -8.97 16.46 3.92
C ASP A 46 -7.85 17.10 3.09
N ARG A 47 -6.79 16.34 2.80
CA ARG A 47 -5.63 16.80 2.02
C ARG A 47 -5.84 16.67 0.51
N GLY A 48 -7.02 16.23 0.07
CA GLY A 48 -7.28 15.93 -1.33
C GLY A 48 -6.62 14.63 -1.78
N ASP A 49 -6.30 14.56 -3.06
CA ASP A 49 -5.74 13.37 -3.71
C ASP A 49 -4.30 13.65 -4.16
N VAL A 50 -3.41 12.66 -3.99
CA VAL A 50 -2.14 12.65 -4.72
C VAL A 50 -2.40 12.41 -6.21
N PRO A 51 -1.46 12.75 -7.13
CA PRO A 51 -1.56 12.35 -8.51
C PRO A 51 -1.83 10.85 -8.63
N GLY A 52 -2.96 10.51 -9.24
CA GLY A 52 -3.38 9.14 -9.47
C GLY A 52 -2.90 8.61 -10.81
N PHE A 53 -3.23 7.34 -11.07
CA PHE A 53 -2.99 6.71 -12.35
C PHE A 53 -4.14 5.77 -12.68
N ARG A 54 -4.69 5.89 -13.89
CA ARG A 54 -5.67 4.95 -14.40
C ARG A 54 -4.95 3.87 -15.20
N TRP A 55 -5.17 2.62 -14.84
CA TRP A 55 -4.61 1.46 -15.53
C TRP A 55 -4.69 1.58 -17.05
N ARG A 56 -3.65 1.10 -17.73
CA ARG A 56 -3.61 0.91 -19.17
C ARG A 56 -2.77 -0.33 -19.50
N PRO A 57 -2.95 -0.93 -20.69
CA PRO A 57 -2.06 -1.98 -21.15
C PRO A 57 -0.61 -1.50 -21.23
N ASP A 58 0.32 -2.32 -20.74
CA ASP A 58 1.76 -2.09 -20.80
C ASP A 58 2.47 -3.31 -21.41
N PRO A 59 2.58 -3.37 -22.75
CA PRO A 59 3.26 -4.47 -23.43
C PRO A 59 4.75 -4.55 -23.13
N SER A 60 5.36 -3.48 -22.59
CA SER A 60 6.78 -3.48 -22.24
C SER A 60 7.06 -4.19 -20.91
N ASN A 61 6.05 -4.30 -20.03
CA ASN A 61 6.12 -5.01 -18.76
C ASN A 61 4.92 -5.95 -18.58
N PRO A 62 4.78 -7.00 -19.41
CA PRO A 62 3.57 -7.84 -19.44
C PRO A 62 3.32 -8.62 -18.14
N LYS A 63 4.33 -8.78 -17.29
CA LYS A 63 4.27 -9.44 -15.98
C LYS A 63 4.26 -8.47 -14.80
N ALA A 64 4.35 -7.17 -15.05
CA ALA A 64 4.34 -6.12 -14.03
C ALA A 64 3.85 -4.81 -14.69
N MET A 65 2.61 -4.79 -15.16
CA MET A 65 2.10 -3.69 -15.97
C MET A 65 2.09 -2.40 -15.16
N ASN A 66 2.50 -1.30 -15.79
CA ASN A 66 2.52 0.03 -15.17
C ASN A 66 3.37 0.12 -13.89
N VAL A 67 4.36 -0.76 -13.69
CA VAL A 67 5.21 -0.80 -12.48
C VAL A 67 5.83 0.56 -12.14
N GLN A 68 6.25 1.33 -13.15
CA GLN A 68 6.79 2.67 -12.92
C GLN A 68 5.72 3.65 -12.41
N ALA A 69 4.48 3.54 -12.89
CA ALA A 69 3.37 4.35 -12.38
C ALA A 69 2.98 3.96 -10.95
N VAL A 70 3.01 2.66 -10.61
CA VAL A 70 2.85 2.19 -9.22
C VAL A 70 3.90 2.84 -8.32
N ARG A 71 5.17 2.77 -8.73
CA ARG A 71 6.28 3.39 -8.00
C ARG A 71 6.08 4.89 -7.81
N ASP A 72 5.70 5.61 -8.86
CA ASP A 72 5.59 7.06 -8.80
C ASP A 72 4.43 7.50 -7.88
N VAL A 73 3.28 6.82 -7.95
CA VAL A 73 2.16 7.05 -7.01
C VAL A 73 2.59 6.75 -5.57
N ALA A 74 3.23 5.61 -5.33
CA ALA A 74 3.70 5.22 -4.00
C ALA A 74 4.73 6.22 -3.44
N LYS A 75 5.63 6.74 -4.26
CA LYS A 75 6.60 7.78 -3.86
C LYS A 75 5.92 9.08 -3.46
N THR A 76 5.00 9.60 -4.27
CA THR A 76 4.28 10.84 -3.91
C THR A 76 3.42 10.64 -2.66
N LEU A 77 2.80 9.47 -2.50
CA LEU A 77 2.06 9.14 -1.29
C LEU A 77 2.99 9.09 -0.06
N ALA A 78 4.19 8.53 -0.18
CA ALA A 78 5.16 8.47 0.91
C ALA A 78 5.55 9.87 1.41
N GLU A 79 5.71 10.85 0.53
CA GLU A 79 6.00 12.25 0.90
C GLU A 79 4.85 12.88 1.71
N VAL A 80 3.60 12.65 1.29
CA VAL A 80 2.41 13.16 1.99
C VAL A 80 2.24 12.48 3.35
N VAL A 81 2.47 11.16 3.42
CA VAL A 81 2.44 10.39 4.67
C VAL A 81 3.50 10.89 5.64
N SER A 82 4.75 11.05 5.17
CA SER A 82 5.85 11.58 5.98
C SER A 82 5.52 12.97 6.56
N THR A 83 5.00 13.86 5.72
CA THR A 83 4.58 15.21 6.10
C THR A 83 3.50 15.17 7.17
N ALA A 84 2.44 14.39 6.96
CA ALA A 84 1.34 14.30 7.92
C ALA A 84 1.76 13.69 9.26
N LEU A 85 2.65 12.70 9.26
CA LEU A 85 3.22 12.13 10.48
C LEU A 85 4.14 13.13 11.20
N HIS A 86 4.84 14.01 10.46
CA HIS A 86 5.60 15.12 11.04
C HIS A 86 4.70 16.16 11.71
N GLU A 87 3.51 16.39 11.19
CA GLU A 87 2.47 17.21 11.82
C GLU A 87 1.74 16.50 12.98
N GLU A 88 2.20 15.31 13.38
CA GLU A 88 1.57 14.47 14.42
C GLU A 88 0.11 14.08 14.14
N HIS A 89 -0.27 14.02 12.86
CA HIS A 89 -1.61 13.61 12.45
C HIS A 89 -1.71 12.07 12.38
N ASN A 90 -2.90 11.56 12.70
CA ASN A 90 -3.30 10.23 12.28
C ASN A 90 -3.65 10.26 10.79
N LEU A 91 -3.52 9.14 10.08
CA LEU A 91 -3.75 9.06 8.64
C LEU A 91 -4.87 8.07 8.30
N LEU A 92 -5.71 8.47 7.35
CA LEU A 92 -6.62 7.59 6.62
C LEU A 92 -6.34 7.76 5.13
N ILE A 93 -5.83 6.70 4.50
CA ILE A 93 -5.57 6.69 3.06
C ILE A 93 -6.76 6.02 2.38
N LEU A 94 -7.37 6.74 1.44
CA LEU A 94 -8.36 6.19 0.52
C LEU A 94 -7.60 5.76 -0.72
N GLY A 95 -7.28 4.47 -0.83
CA GLY A 95 -6.59 3.92 -1.99
C GLY A 95 -7.50 3.70 -3.19
N GLY A 96 -6.91 3.20 -4.27
CA GLY A 96 -7.62 2.42 -5.27
C GLY A 96 -7.16 0.96 -5.16
N ASP A 97 -6.00 0.66 -5.74
CA ASP A 97 -5.37 -0.67 -5.65
C ASP A 97 -4.48 -0.85 -4.40
N CYS A 98 -4.19 -2.11 -4.01
CA CYS A 98 -3.48 -2.42 -2.76
C CYS A 98 -2.03 -1.95 -2.73
N THR A 99 -1.40 -1.68 -3.89
CA THR A 99 0.01 -1.26 -3.95
C THR A 99 0.26 0.11 -3.32
N VAL A 100 -0.80 0.88 -3.03
CA VAL A 100 -0.70 2.12 -2.24
C VAL A 100 -0.08 1.89 -0.86
N GLU A 101 -0.17 0.68 -0.31
CA GLU A 101 0.46 0.34 0.98
C GLU A 101 1.97 0.58 0.98
N LEU A 102 2.64 0.40 -0.16
CA LEU A 102 4.07 0.62 -0.31
C LEU A 102 4.44 2.06 0.01
N GLY A 103 3.64 3.01 -0.47
CA GLY A 103 3.81 4.43 -0.18
C GLY A 103 3.55 4.75 1.29
N VAL A 104 2.56 4.11 1.90
CA VAL A 104 2.24 4.30 3.33
C VAL A 104 3.38 3.82 4.23
N VAL A 105 3.88 2.61 3.98
CA VAL A 105 4.99 2.04 4.77
C VAL A 105 6.27 2.85 4.54
N ALA A 106 6.62 3.17 3.29
CA ALA A 106 7.81 3.95 2.99
C ALA A 106 7.78 5.35 3.62
N GLY A 107 6.63 6.05 3.55
CA GLY A 107 6.44 7.34 4.19
C GLY A 107 6.56 7.27 5.71
N THR A 108 6.07 6.19 6.32
CA THR A 108 6.18 5.96 7.77
C THR A 108 7.63 5.72 8.20
N LEU A 109 8.37 4.90 7.46
CA LEU A 109 9.77 4.59 7.74
C LEU A 109 10.71 5.81 7.65
N SER A 110 10.32 6.86 6.90
CA SER A 110 11.11 8.10 6.79
C SER A 110 11.35 8.83 8.12
N ARG A 111 10.55 8.53 9.16
CA ARG A 111 10.70 9.10 10.52
C ARG A 111 11.57 8.25 11.45
N SER A 112 12.29 7.24 10.93
CA SER A 112 12.97 6.21 11.74
C SER A 112 12.04 5.53 12.75
N ALA A 113 10.74 5.51 12.46
CA ALA A 113 9.73 4.88 13.29
C ALA A 113 9.71 3.37 13.01
N SER A 114 9.54 2.57 14.08
CA SER A 114 9.11 1.19 13.90
C SER A 114 7.66 1.17 13.38
N VAL A 115 7.39 0.28 12.43
CA VAL A 115 6.07 0.11 11.84
C VAL A 115 5.75 -1.37 11.80
N GLY A 116 4.52 -1.71 12.19
CA GLY A 116 3.93 -3.03 11.99
C GLY A 116 2.73 -2.91 11.07
N LEU A 117 2.41 -3.99 10.36
CA LEU A 117 1.31 -4.10 9.42
C LEU A 117 0.29 -5.10 9.95
N ILE A 118 -0.94 -4.65 10.17
CA ILE A 118 -2.08 -5.55 10.33
C ILE A 118 -2.80 -5.61 8.99
N TYR A 119 -2.73 -6.78 8.34
CA TYR A 119 -3.27 -7.00 7.00
C TYR A 119 -4.62 -7.70 7.08
N VAL A 120 -5.66 -7.03 6.57
CA VAL A 120 -7.04 -7.54 6.57
C VAL A 120 -7.53 -7.56 5.13
N ASP A 121 -7.37 -8.71 4.50
CA ASP A 121 -7.77 -8.96 3.13
C ASP A 121 -8.06 -10.47 2.96
N VAL A 122 -8.71 -10.84 1.86
CA VAL A 122 -8.96 -12.24 1.48
C VAL A 122 -7.66 -12.95 1.09
N ASP A 123 -6.71 -12.21 0.52
CA ASP A 123 -5.36 -12.66 0.17
C ASP A 123 -4.30 -11.90 1.00
N LEU A 124 -3.02 -12.22 0.82
CA LEU A 124 -1.92 -11.59 1.57
C LEU A 124 -0.93 -10.85 0.71
N ASP A 125 -1.15 -10.83 -0.59
CA ASP A 125 -0.29 -10.13 -1.52
C ASP A 125 1.19 -10.57 -1.47
N LEU A 126 1.41 -11.86 -1.18
CA LEU A 126 2.74 -12.48 -1.05
C LEU A 126 3.29 -13.03 -2.37
N ASN A 127 2.65 -12.73 -3.50
CA ASN A 127 3.00 -13.33 -4.77
C ASN A 127 4.06 -12.51 -5.53
N PRO A 128 4.94 -13.16 -6.32
CA PRO A 128 5.81 -12.46 -7.25
C PRO A 128 5.02 -12.00 -8.49
N PRO A 129 5.38 -10.88 -9.13
CA PRO A 129 4.74 -10.39 -10.37
C PRO A 129 4.61 -11.46 -11.47
N ALA A 130 5.62 -12.33 -11.60
CA ALA A 130 5.67 -13.41 -12.60
C ALA A 130 4.50 -14.41 -12.54
N ALA A 131 3.82 -14.51 -11.40
CA ALA A 131 2.72 -15.45 -11.20
C ALA A 131 1.33 -14.87 -11.61
N SER A 132 1.26 -13.66 -12.17
CA SER A 132 0.05 -13.09 -12.80
C SER A 132 0.26 -12.74 -14.28
N ASP A 133 -0.80 -12.23 -14.88
CA ASP A 133 -0.79 -11.61 -16.20
C ASP A 133 -0.65 -10.08 -16.13
N GLY A 134 0.19 -9.60 -15.21
CA GLY A 134 0.63 -8.20 -15.16
C GLY A 134 0.10 -7.38 -14.00
N ALA A 135 -0.81 -7.92 -13.19
CA ALA A 135 -1.29 -7.25 -11.99
C ALA A 135 -0.21 -7.22 -10.90
N LEU A 136 -0.22 -6.18 -10.07
CA LEU A 136 0.69 -5.94 -8.95
C LEU A 136 -0.05 -5.75 -7.62
N ASP A 137 -1.37 -5.55 -7.64
CA ASP A 137 -2.26 -5.37 -6.48
C ASP A 137 -2.44 -6.61 -5.59
N TRP A 138 -1.64 -7.64 -5.82
CA TRP A 138 -1.59 -8.93 -5.13
C TRP A 138 -0.13 -9.32 -4.80
N THR A 139 0.77 -8.33 -4.80
CA THR A 139 2.21 -8.47 -4.59
C THR A 139 2.78 -7.52 -3.54
N GLY A 140 1.98 -6.61 -2.99
CA GLY A 140 2.46 -5.51 -2.14
C GLY A 140 3.22 -6.00 -0.90
N VAL A 141 2.66 -6.94 -0.13
CA VAL A 141 3.35 -7.50 1.04
C VAL A 141 4.62 -8.26 0.65
N ALA A 142 4.64 -8.93 -0.50
CA ALA A 142 5.86 -9.55 -1.02
C ALA A 142 6.98 -8.51 -1.20
N HIS A 143 6.65 -7.35 -1.75
CA HIS A 143 7.59 -6.23 -1.93
C HIS A 143 8.02 -5.63 -0.58
N LEU A 144 7.11 -5.51 0.39
CA LEU A 144 7.45 -5.01 1.74
C LEU A 144 8.46 -5.93 2.44
N LEU A 145 8.31 -7.24 2.26
CA LEU A 145 9.18 -8.29 2.83
C LEU A 145 10.42 -8.60 2.00
N ASP A 146 10.56 -7.99 0.82
CA ASP A 146 11.63 -8.25 -0.15
C ASP A 146 11.77 -9.74 -0.54
N LEU A 147 10.64 -10.39 -0.85
CA LEU A 147 10.62 -11.80 -1.23
C LEU A 147 11.28 -12.05 -2.60
N PRO A 148 11.77 -13.27 -2.88
CA PRO A 148 12.35 -13.59 -4.18
C PRO A 148 11.41 -13.31 -5.36
N GLY A 149 11.92 -12.59 -6.37
CA GLY A 149 11.21 -12.34 -7.63
C GLY A 149 10.30 -11.11 -7.64
N VAL A 150 10.30 -10.30 -6.58
CA VAL A 150 9.65 -8.98 -6.55
C VAL A 150 10.30 -7.99 -7.51
N ALA A 151 9.58 -6.92 -7.87
CA ALA A 151 10.14 -5.83 -8.65
C ALA A 151 11.03 -4.92 -7.77
N ASP A 152 12.30 -4.77 -8.13
CA ASP A 152 13.29 -4.01 -7.37
C ASP A 152 12.90 -2.54 -7.19
N GLU A 153 12.25 -1.95 -8.19
CA GLU A 153 11.81 -0.56 -8.17
C GLU A 153 10.71 -0.30 -7.13
N LEU A 154 9.98 -1.34 -6.73
CA LEU A 154 8.95 -1.29 -5.69
C LEU A 154 9.52 -1.70 -4.33
N ALA A 155 10.31 -2.77 -4.26
CA ALA A 155 10.94 -3.22 -3.01
C ALA A 155 11.97 -2.20 -2.45
N GLY A 156 12.60 -1.42 -3.34
CA GLY A 156 13.55 -0.36 -2.99
C GLY A 156 12.94 1.04 -2.78
N LEU A 157 11.63 1.16 -2.56
CA LEU A 157 10.96 2.47 -2.50
C LEU A 157 11.25 3.26 -1.21
N ALA A 158 11.56 2.57 -0.11
CA ALA A 158 11.78 3.18 1.20
C ALA A 158 13.27 3.46 1.49
N VAL A 159 13.53 4.12 2.62
CA VAL A 159 14.89 4.37 3.14
C VAL A 159 15.64 3.10 3.57
N ARG A 160 14.94 1.97 3.68
CA ARG A 160 15.51 0.65 3.98
C ARG A 160 14.86 -0.44 3.12
N ARG A 161 15.59 -1.53 2.91
CA ARG A 161 15.15 -2.76 2.24
C ARG A 161 15.67 -3.96 3.04
N PRO A 162 14.82 -4.92 3.47
CA PRO A 162 13.36 -4.93 3.33
C PRO A 162 12.68 -3.80 4.12
N MET A 163 11.46 -3.43 3.72
CA MET A 163 10.68 -2.39 4.40
C MET A 163 10.07 -2.89 5.71
N LEU A 164 9.71 -4.18 5.76
CA LEU A 164 9.19 -4.90 6.92
C LEU A 164 9.89 -6.25 7.04
N GLY A 165 10.03 -6.75 8.26
CA GLY A 165 10.33 -8.16 8.50
C GLY A 165 9.04 -8.96 8.66
N ALA A 166 9.12 -10.29 8.49
CA ALA A 166 7.97 -11.17 8.75
C ALA A 166 7.32 -10.97 10.15
N PRO A 167 8.08 -10.73 11.25
CA PRO A 167 7.49 -10.45 12.55
C PRO A 167 6.70 -9.13 12.63
N ASP A 168 6.90 -8.22 11.67
CA ASP A 168 6.20 -6.94 11.61
C ASP A 168 4.80 -7.09 10.99
N VAL A 169 4.45 -8.25 10.41
CA VAL A 169 3.19 -8.49 9.69
C VAL A 169 2.26 -9.45 10.46
N LEU A 170 1.05 -9.00 10.74
CA LEU A 170 -0.02 -9.79 11.33
C LEU A 170 -1.23 -9.86 10.38
N SER A 171 -1.70 -11.05 10.06
CA SER A 171 -2.88 -11.26 9.21
C SER A 171 -4.09 -11.76 9.99
N SER A 172 -5.29 -11.38 9.57
CA SER A 172 -6.55 -11.88 10.10
C SER A 172 -6.99 -13.26 9.56
N LEU A 173 -6.29 -13.85 8.59
CA LEU A 173 -6.71 -15.11 7.97
C LEU A 173 -6.39 -16.33 8.88
N PRO A 174 -7.32 -17.29 9.05
CA PRO A 174 -7.01 -18.61 9.62
C PRO A 174 -5.99 -19.33 8.71
N PRO A 175 -5.31 -20.39 9.16
CA PRO A 175 -3.94 -20.61 8.72
C PRO A 175 -3.83 -21.31 7.35
N MET A 176 -3.96 -20.47 6.30
CA MET A 176 -3.34 -20.38 4.97
C MET A 176 -3.15 -21.63 4.10
N SER A 177 -3.14 -21.40 2.78
CA SER A 177 -2.47 -22.26 1.81
C SER A 177 -1.02 -22.54 2.23
N ARG A 178 -0.50 -23.73 1.88
CA ARG A 178 0.78 -24.26 2.36
C ARG A 178 1.98 -23.32 2.11
N ALA A 179 1.94 -22.54 1.03
CA ALA A 179 3.02 -21.62 0.64
C ALA A 179 3.16 -20.41 1.57
N ALA A 180 2.04 -19.82 2.00
CA ALA A 180 2.08 -18.59 2.78
C ALA A 180 2.43 -18.87 4.27
N ARG A 181 2.06 -20.06 4.78
CA ARG A 181 2.60 -20.60 6.05
C ARG A 181 4.12 -20.75 6.00
N GLN A 182 4.66 -21.23 4.88
CA GLN A 182 6.09 -21.48 4.76
C GLN A 182 6.90 -20.18 4.83
N ILE A 183 6.44 -19.13 4.16
CA ILE A 183 7.11 -17.81 4.15
C ILE A 183 7.04 -17.13 5.52
N LEU A 184 5.88 -17.13 6.18
CA LEU A 184 5.71 -16.40 7.45
C LEU A 184 6.13 -17.19 8.70
N LEU A 185 6.20 -18.53 8.64
CA LEU A 185 6.46 -19.37 9.81
C LEU A 185 7.74 -20.23 9.72
N GLU A 186 8.46 -20.28 8.59
CA GLU A 186 9.76 -20.99 8.51
C GLU A 186 10.96 -20.01 8.49
N PRO A 187 11.77 -19.98 9.56
CA PRO A 187 12.98 -19.14 9.63
C PRO A 187 14.05 -19.46 8.57
N ALA A 188 13.99 -20.64 7.94
CA ALA A 188 15.01 -21.15 7.03
C ALA A 188 15.01 -20.49 5.63
N ILE A 189 13.97 -19.76 5.26
CA ILE A 189 13.92 -18.99 4.01
C ILE A 189 14.71 -17.67 4.14
N TRP A 190 15.06 -17.28 5.37
CA TRP A 190 15.65 -15.99 5.71
C TRP A 190 17.15 -16.04 6.08
N GLN A 191 17.83 -17.18 5.83
CA GLN A 191 19.28 -17.36 5.98
C GLN A 191 19.97 -17.45 4.62
#